data_AF-A0A0B1Z811-F1
#
_entry.id   AF-A0A0B1Z811-F1
#
_cell.length_a   1.000
_cell.length_b   1.000
_cell.length_c   1.000
_cell.angle_alpha   90.00
_cell.angle_beta   90.00
_cell.angle_gamma   90.00
#
_symmetry.space_group_name_H-M   'P 1'
#
loop_
_entity.id
_entity.type
_entity.pdbx_description
1 polymer ?
#
loop_
_entity_poly.entity_id
_entity_poly.type
_entity_poly.pdbx_seq_one_letter_code
_entity_poly.pdbx_strand_id
1 'polypeptide(L)' 'GQYQLLGESLDDAAGEAFDKTAKLMGLNYPGGPEIAKLAEQGTPGRFVFPRPMTDRPGLDFSFSGLK' A
#
# COMPACT_ATOMS: atom_id res chain seq x y z
N GLY A 1 28.53 -1.53 -7.44
CA GLY A 1 28.21 -1.43 -6.01
C GLY A 1 27.90 -2.82 -5.50
N GLN A 2 28.24 -3.13 -4.26
CA GLN A 2 27.76 -4.34 -3.58
C GLN A 2 26.48 -3.94 -2.82
N TYR A 3 25.35 -4.51 -3.22
CA TYR A 3 24.05 -4.21 -2.63
C TYR A 3 23.52 -5.46 -1.95
N GLN A 4 23.00 -5.30 -0.74
CA GLN A 4 22.38 -6.36 0.04
C GLN A 4 20.90 -6.05 0.20
N LEU A 5 20.05 -7.02 -0.13
CA LEU A 5 18.63 -6.95 0.16
C LEU A 5 18.42 -7.13 1.66
N LEU A 6 17.76 -6.16 2.29
CA LEU A 6 17.46 -6.19 3.72
C LEU A 6 16.05 -6.69 4.02
N GLY A 7 15.14 -6.55 3.05
CA GLY A 7 13.77 -7.03 3.11
C GLY A 7 13.02 -6.67 1.83
N GLU A 8 11.92 -7.36 1.57
CA GLU A 8 11.11 -7.20 0.37
C GLU A 8 9.60 -7.33 0.66
N SER A 9 8.75 -7.06 -0.32
CA SER A 9 7.32 -7.37 -0.17
C SER A 9 7.13 -8.88 -0.28
N LEU A 10 6.40 -9.47 0.67
CA LEU A 10 6.01 -10.87 0.62
C LEU A 10 4.79 -11.11 -0.29
N ASP A 11 4.14 -10.04 -0.76
CA ASP A 11 2.94 -10.10 -1.59
C ASP A 11 2.88 -8.98 -2.66
N ASP A 12 1.85 -8.14 -2.62
CA ASP A 12 1.64 -7.02 -3.53
C ASP A 12 2.73 -5.97 -3.30
N ALA A 13 3.28 -5.40 -4.37
CA ALA A 13 4.12 -4.21 -4.24
C ALA A 13 3.27 -3.01 -3.81
N ALA A 14 3.87 -1.99 -3.20
CA ALA A 14 3.14 -0.80 -2.75
C ALA A 14 2.32 -0.16 -3.89
N GLY A 15 2.93 0.02 -5.08
CA GLY A 15 2.22 0.57 -6.24
C GLY A 15 1.04 -0.29 -6.70
N GLU A 16 1.22 -1.61 -6.70
CA GLU A 16 0.17 -2.56 -7.07
C GLU A 16 -1.00 -2.54 -6.09
N ALA A 17 -0.73 -2.39 -4.79
CA ALA A 17 -1.78 -2.23 -3.79
C ALA A 17 -2.60 -0.96 -4.03
N PHE A 18 -1.96 0.17 -4.35
CA PHE A 18 -2.64 1.40 -4.73
C PHE A 18 -3.52 1.22 -5.98
N ASP A 19 -2.99 0.60 -7.03
CA ASP A 19 -3.74 0.41 -8.27
C ASP A 19 -4.92 -0.56 -8.12
N LYS A 20 -4.76 -1.62 -7.34
CA LYS A 20 -5.85 -2.55 -7.01
C LYS A 20 -6.96 -1.87 -6.22
N THR A 21 -6.61 -1.07 -5.22
CA THR A 21 -7.60 -0.29 -4.45
C THR A 21 -8.30 0.72 -5.35
N ALA A 22 -7.57 1.37 -6.27
CA ALA A 22 -8.16 2.35 -7.18
C ALA A 22 -9.19 1.71 -8.10
N LYS A 23 -8.88 0.51 -8.60
CA LYS A 23 -9.81 -0.31 -9.37
C LYS A 23 -11.07 -0.68 -8.56
N LEU A 24 -10.93 -1.03 -7.28
CA LEU A 24 -12.08 -1.30 -6.39
C LEU A 24 -12.96 -0.05 -6.18
N MET A 25 -12.36 1.13 -6.20
CA MET A 25 -13.05 2.43 -6.12
C MET A 25 -13.62 2.90 -7.46
N GLY A 26 -13.43 2.15 -8.55
CA GLY A 26 -13.92 2.50 -9.89
C GLY A 26 -13.09 3.57 -10.61
N LEU A 27 -11.85 3.80 -10.18
CA LEU A 27 -10.92 4.75 -10.79
C LEU A 27 -10.18 4.15 -11.99
N ASN A 28 -9.56 5.01 -12.81
CA ASN A 28 -8.79 4.58 -13.98
C ASN A 28 -7.41 4.03 -13.56
N TYR A 29 -6.80 3.23 -14.44
CA TYR A 29 -5.45 2.68 -14.23
C TYR A 29 -4.39 3.50 -15.01
N PRO A 30 -3.20 3.79 -14.44
CA PRO A 30 -2.79 3.54 -13.05
C PRO A 30 -3.47 4.53 -12.09
N GLY A 31 -4.04 4.00 -11.02
CA GLY A 31 -4.95 4.72 -10.13
C GLY A 31 -4.31 5.23 -8.84
N GLY A 32 -3.06 4.83 -8.55
CA GLY A 32 -2.33 5.33 -7.38
C GLY A 32 -2.26 6.85 -7.25
N PRO A 33 -1.94 7.62 -8.31
CA PRO A 33 -1.94 9.07 -8.26
C PRO A 33 -3.32 9.69 -7.97
N GLU A 34 -4.39 9.06 -8.45
CA GLU A 34 -5.76 9.54 -8.24
C GLU A 34 -6.22 9.29 -6.79
N ILE A 35 -5.91 8.11 -6.23
CA ILE A 35 -6.11 7.83 -4.80
C ILE A 35 -5.37 8.86 -3.93
N ALA A 36 -4.10 9.14 -4.23
CA ALA A 36 -3.31 10.07 -3.44
C ALA A 36 -3.95 11.46 -3.39
N LYS A 37 -4.46 11.96 -4.54
CA LYS A 37 -5.20 13.23 -4.61
C LYS A 37 -6.52 13.21 -3.85
N LEU A 38 -7.26 12.11 -3.91
CA LEU A 38 -8.52 11.97 -3.16
C LEU A 38 -8.29 11.90 -1.65
N ALA A 39 -7.18 11.28 -1.22
CA ALA A 39 -6.83 11.16 0.19
C ALA A 39 -6.57 12.53 0.85
N GLU A 40 -6.06 13.52 0.11
CA GLU A 40 -5.89 14.91 0.60
C GLU A 40 -7.21 15.60 0.96
N GLN A 41 -8.31 15.17 0.34
CA GLN A 41 -9.66 15.70 0.60
C GLN A 41 -10.41 14.85 1.64
N GLY A 42 -9.84 13.72 2.05
CA GLY A 42 -10.43 12.83 3.03
C GLY A 42 -10.31 13.36 4.46
N THR A 43 -11.12 12.81 5.37
CA THR A 43 -10.96 13.05 6.81
C THR A 43 -9.96 12.06 7.40
N PRO A 44 -8.78 12.51 7.89
CA PRO A 44 -7.80 11.63 8.49
C PRO A 44 -8.39 10.87 9.69
N GLY A 45 -8.07 9.60 9.85
CA GLY A 45 -8.51 8.78 10.98
C GLY A 45 -9.97 8.31 10.93
N ARG A 46 -10.73 8.65 9.89
CA ARG A 46 -12.11 8.15 9.70
C ARG A 46 -12.16 6.63 9.57
N PHE A 47 -11.16 6.06 8.91
CA PHE A 47 -10.96 4.61 8.78
C PHE A 47 -9.55 4.27 9.22
N VAL A 48 -9.39 3.17 9.95
CA VAL A 48 -8.10 2.67 10.42
C VAL A 48 -7.85 1.34 9.73
N PHE A 49 -6.88 1.34 8.81
CA PHE A 49 -6.45 0.13 8.14
C PHE A 49 -5.37 -0.58 8.96
N PRO A 50 -5.32 -1.93 8.92
CA PRO A 50 -4.24 -2.67 9.54
C PRO A 50 -2.90 -2.29 8.90
N ARG A 51 -1.83 -2.38 9.69
CA ARG A 51 -0.44 -2.28 9.21
C ARG A 51 0.20 -3.66 9.35
N PRO A 52 0.13 -4.52 8.32
CA PRO A 52 0.73 -5.84 8.40
C PRO A 52 2.24 -5.75 8.69
N MET A 53 2.78 -6.77 9.35
CA MET A 53 4.22 -6.93 9.59
C MET A 53 4.87 -5.91 10.54
N THR A 54 4.11 -5.00 11.16
CA THR A 54 4.66 -4.07 12.19
C THR A 54 4.71 -4.68 13.60
N ASP A 55 4.17 -5.88 13.78
CA ASP A 55 4.06 -6.60 15.05
C ASP A 55 5.16 -7.65 15.27
N ARG A 56 6.06 -7.82 14.30
CA ARG A 56 7.12 -8.83 14.29
C ARG A 56 8.46 -8.21 13.86
N PRO A 57 9.61 -8.72 14.34
CA PRO A 57 10.91 -8.27 13.87
C PRO A 57 11.13 -8.67 12.40
N GLY A 58 11.76 -7.80 11.62
CA GLY A 58 12.03 -8.00 10.19
C GLY A 58 11.92 -6.70 9.41
N LEU A 59 12.37 -6.72 8.15
CA LEU A 59 12.25 -5.59 7.22
C LEU A 59 11.41 -5.97 5.99
N ASP A 60 10.72 -7.11 6.04
CA ASP A 60 9.79 -7.52 5.01
C ASP A 60 8.45 -6.80 5.19
N PHE A 61 7.76 -6.54 4.08
CA PHE A 61 6.50 -5.82 4.06
C PHE A 61 5.39 -6.67 3.45
N SER A 62 4.13 -6.32 3.73
CA SER A 62 2.96 -6.96 3.12
C SER A 62 1.85 -5.93 2.99
N PHE A 63 1.25 -5.87 1.80
CA PHE A 63 0.17 -4.96 1.44
C PHE A 63 -1.12 -5.68 1.04
N SER A 64 -1.13 -7.01 0.92
CA SER A 64 -2.33 -7.75 0.55
C SER A 64 -3.45 -7.70 1.59
N GLY A 65 -3.15 -7.40 2.86
CA GLY A 65 -4.13 -7.24 3.93
C GLY A 65 -4.80 -5.86 4.02
N LEU A 66 -4.47 -4.94 3.10
CA LEU A 66 -4.99 -3.55 3.08
C LEU A 66 -6.21 -3.35 2.16
N LYS A 67 -6.66 -4.40 1.46
CA LYS A 67 -7.83 -4.39 0.57
C LYS A 67 -9.08 -4.98 1.23
#